data_AF-A0A9E2NT54-F1
#
_entry.id   AF-A0A9E2NT54-F1
#
_cell.length_a   1.000
_cell.length_b   1.000
_cell.length_c   1.000
_cell.angle_alpha   90.00
_cell.angle_beta   90.00
_cell.angle_gamma   90.00
#
_symmetry.space_group_name_H-M   'P 1'
#
loop_
_entity.id
_entity.type
_entity.pdbx_description
1 polymer ?
#
loop_
_entity_poly.entity_id
_entity_poly.type
_entity_poly.pdbx_seq_one_letter_code
_entity_poly.pdbx_strand_id
1 'polypeptide(L)'
;MNYTIKNNMLEVKISSKGAEIQSVKGRHSGYEYIWQADPKIWNRHAPVLFPIVGRLKDDEYTYQGKKYHMTQHGFARDREFEVENQSEESITFLLKDDEQTHEIYPFNFELRVNYNLMNNLLEENFTVTNKTNGEMIFGIGGHPGFNLPVNENISKQDYYFTTQPSEARVKIPLTDSFLDWENRSLASTDSLIGISDELFKNDALIYQLRGHDNKISLRTEKNKFHINVWTRNAPFVGIWSQYPKTANYVCIEPWWGIADRNDTSGKLEEKYGMNHLAKGKSFDAGFSITFHGKD
;
A
#
# COMPACT_ATOMS: atom_id res chain seq x y z
N MET A 1 -10.98 -13.62 10.67
CA MET A 1 -11.37 -14.83 9.91
C MET A 1 -10.73 -14.78 8.52
N ASN A 2 -10.43 -15.90 7.87
CA ASN A 2 -9.88 -15.90 6.50
C ASN A 2 -10.95 -16.29 5.48
N TYR A 3 -11.01 -15.54 4.38
CA TYR A 3 -11.91 -15.72 3.25
C TYR A 3 -11.12 -16.03 1.98
N THR A 4 -11.78 -16.59 0.98
CA THR A 4 -11.13 -16.96 -0.28
C THR A 4 -11.98 -16.52 -1.46
N ILE A 5 -11.34 -15.87 -2.42
CA ILE A 5 -11.83 -15.66 -3.78
C ILE A 5 -10.88 -16.36 -4.74
N LYS A 6 -11.39 -16.90 -5.84
CA LYS A 6 -10.61 -17.67 -6.80
C LYS A 6 -11.25 -17.68 -8.18
N ASN A 7 -10.44 -17.89 -9.20
CA ASN A 7 -10.89 -18.21 -10.55
C ASN A 7 -10.00 -19.32 -11.14
N ASN A 8 -9.91 -19.47 -12.46
CA ASN A 8 -9.03 -20.47 -13.07
C ASN A 8 -7.53 -20.16 -12.94
N MET A 9 -7.15 -18.90 -12.75
CA MET A 9 -5.76 -18.44 -12.73
C MET A 9 -5.20 -18.28 -11.31
N LEU A 10 -6.00 -17.74 -10.39
CA LEU A 10 -5.57 -17.35 -9.05
C LEU A 10 -6.47 -17.91 -7.94
N GLU A 11 -5.87 -18.15 -6.78
CA GLU A 11 -6.56 -18.30 -5.49
C GLU A 11 -6.00 -17.22 -4.54
N VAL A 12 -6.87 -16.43 -3.94
CA VAL A 12 -6.51 -15.34 -3.03
C VAL A 12 -7.15 -15.55 -1.68
N LYS A 13 -6.36 -15.47 -0.61
CA LYS A 13 -6.84 -15.54 0.77
C LYS A 13 -6.73 -14.17 1.42
N ILE A 14 -7.83 -13.70 2.01
CA ILE A 14 -7.91 -12.38 2.64
C ILE A 14 -8.41 -12.56 4.08
N SER A 15 -7.75 -11.90 5.03
CA SER A 15 -8.17 -11.84 6.43
C SER A 15 -9.17 -10.71 6.61
N SER A 16 -10.29 -10.96 7.30
CA SER A 16 -11.19 -9.88 7.75
C SER A 16 -10.53 -8.95 8.75
N LYS A 17 -9.49 -9.39 9.47
CA LYS A 17 -8.63 -8.47 10.22
C LYS A 17 -7.80 -7.66 9.22
N GLY A 18 -7.99 -6.36 9.22
CA GLY A 18 -7.32 -5.40 8.35
C GLY A 18 -7.74 -5.44 6.89
N ALA A 19 -8.74 -6.25 6.53
CA ALA A 19 -9.02 -6.65 5.14
C ALA A 19 -7.76 -7.12 4.40
N GLU A 20 -6.77 -7.70 5.11
CA GLU A 20 -5.41 -7.87 4.58
C GLU A 20 -5.28 -9.13 3.70
N ILE A 21 -4.76 -8.99 2.48
CA ILE A 21 -4.35 -10.13 1.65
C ILE A 21 -3.28 -10.93 2.39
N GLN A 22 -3.53 -12.21 2.64
CA GLN A 22 -2.59 -13.14 3.29
C GLN A 22 -1.81 -13.99 2.28
N SER A 23 -2.41 -14.27 1.11
CA SER A 23 -1.85 -15.18 0.11
C SER A 23 -2.47 -14.89 -1.26
N VAL A 24 -1.63 -14.94 -2.30
CA VAL A 24 -2.06 -15.01 -3.70
C VAL A 24 -1.27 -16.14 -4.34
N LYS A 25 -1.96 -17.20 -4.77
CA LYS A 25 -1.34 -18.35 -5.42
C LYS A 25 -1.76 -18.48 -6.87
N GLY A 26 -0.77 -18.71 -7.74
CA GLY A 26 -1.04 -19.14 -9.12
C GLY A 26 -1.58 -20.56 -9.13
N ARG A 27 -2.78 -20.79 -9.68
CA ARG A 27 -3.40 -22.13 -9.66
C ARG A 27 -2.68 -23.16 -10.54
N HIS A 28 -1.97 -22.70 -11.56
CA HIS A 28 -1.18 -23.57 -12.43
C HIS A 28 0.22 -23.87 -11.87
N SER A 29 0.90 -22.85 -11.33
CA SER A 29 2.28 -22.99 -10.81
C SER A 29 2.36 -23.37 -9.33
N GLY A 30 1.29 -23.17 -8.57
CA GLY A 30 1.28 -23.27 -7.11
C GLY A 30 2.10 -22.20 -6.39
N TYR A 31 2.70 -21.26 -7.13
CA TYR A 31 3.61 -20.26 -6.57
C TYR A 31 2.87 -19.23 -5.72
N GLU A 32 3.43 -18.92 -4.55
CA GLU A 32 2.96 -17.89 -3.63
C GLU A 32 3.61 -16.54 -3.93
N TYR A 33 2.81 -15.58 -4.39
CA TYR A 33 3.28 -14.25 -4.76
C TYR A 33 3.44 -13.31 -3.56
N ILE A 34 2.68 -13.50 -2.47
CA ILE A 34 2.67 -12.59 -1.32
C ILE A 34 3.67 -13.01 -0.25
N TRP A 35 4.40 -12.05 0.30
CA TRP A 35 5.28 -12.24 1.44
C TRP A 35 4.54 -12.86 2.63
N GLN A 36 5.14 -13.89 3.25
CA GLN A 36 4.48 -14.73 4.25
C GLN A 36 4.70 -14.24 5.70
N ALA A 37 4.87 -12.94 5.88
CA ALA A 37 4.87 -12.26 7.18
C ALA A 37 5.83 -12.86 8.24
N ASP A 38 7.08 -13.24 7.87
CA ASP A 38 8.04 -13.74 8.86
C ASP A 38 8.24 -12.68 9.97
N PRO A 39 7.83 -12.97 11.21
CA PRO A 39 7.85 -11.98 12.29
C PRO A 39 9.26 -11.55 12.70
N LYS A 40 10.30 -12.27 12.28
CA LYS A 40 11.69 -11.88 12.50
C LYS A 40 12.16 -10.77 11.55
N ILE A 41 11.44 -10.57 10.45
CA ILE A 41 11.74 -9.60 9.40
C ILE A 41 10.66 -8.53 9.35
N TRP A 42 9.44 -8.90 8.93
CA TRP A 42 8.29 -8.03 8.81
C TRP A 42 7.02 -8.86 8.94
N ASN A 43 6.26 -8.62 10.02
CA ASN A 43 5.15 -9.46 10.49
C ASN A 43 3.79 -9.11 9.86
N ARG A 44 3.78 -8.60 8.61
CA ARG A 44 2.58 -8.28 7.85
C ARG A 44 2.75 -8.76 6.40
N HIS A 45 1.66 -8.87 5.67
CA HIS A 45 1.64 -9.40 4.30
C HIS A 45 1.41 -8.26 3.29
N ALA A 46 0.28 -7.57 3.45
CA ALA A 46 -0.22 -6.58 2.50
C ALA A 46 -1.22 -5.61 3.17
N PRO A 47 -0.80 -4.83 4.19
CA PRO A 47 -1.73 -4.07 5.01
C PRO A 47 -2.43 -2.95 4.24
N VAL A 48 -3.70 -2.70 4.58
CA VAL A 48 -4.43 -1.49 4.20
C VAL A 48 -4.02 -0.35 5.14
N LEU A 49 -3.67 0.79 4.57
CA LEU A 49 -3.19 1.98 5.28
C LEU A 49 -4.33 2.99 5.37
N PHE A 50 -4.88 3.23 6.56
CA PHE A 50 -5.96 4.20 6.78
C PHE A 50 -6.10 4.49 8.29
N PRO A 51 -6.39 5.74 8.70
CA PRO A 51 -6.71 6.93 7.89
C PRO A 51 -5.50 7.82 7.58
N ILE A 52 -4.29 7.30 7.70
CA ILE A 52 -3.06 7.97 7.28
C ILE A 52 -2.14 6.97 6.57
N VAL A 53 -1.26 7.50 5.72
CA VAL A 53 -0.16 6.76 5.11
C VAL A 53 1.15 7.28 5.70
N GLY A 54 2.07 6.39 6.04
CA GLY A 54 3.33 6.75 6.67
C GLY A 54 3.16 7.19 8.13
N ARG A 55 4.14 7.91 8.66
CA ARG A 55 4.21 8.28 10.08
C ARG A 55 3.83 9.75 10.29
N LEU A 56 3.23 10.04 11.44
CA LEU A 56 3.05 11.41 11.95
C LEU A 56 4.23 11.77 12.84
N LYS A 57 4.60 13.05 12.89
CA LYS A 57 5.62 13.51 13.83
C LYS A 57 5.17 13.21 15.26
N ASP A 58 6.04 12.55 16.03
CA ASP A 58 5.78 12.09 17.39
C ASP A 58 4.53 11.16 17.53
N ASP A 59 4.11 10.53 16.42
CA ASP A 59 2.89 9.71 16.32
C ASP A 59 1.62 10.44 16.79
N GLU A 60 1.54 11.76 16.55
CA GLU A 60 0.43 12.60 17.01
C GLU A 60 0.02 13.65 15.97
N TYR A 61 -1.20 14.17 16.13
CA TYR A 61 -1.67 15.32 15.38
C TYR A 61 -2.66 16.14 16.22
N THR A 62 -2.96 17.35 15.75
CA THR A 62 -4.02 18.20 16.29
C THR A 62 -5.12 18.42 15.26
N TYR A 63 -6.37 18.46 15.71
CA TYR A 63 -7.53 18.80 14.88
C TYR A 63 -8.49 19.61 15.73
N GLN A 64 -8.89 20.79 15.23
CA GLN A 64 -9.75 21.74 15.95
C GLN A 64 -9.24 22.05 17.37
N GLY A 65 -7.91 22.14 17.53
CA GLY A 65 -7.26 22.44 18.81
C GLY A 65 -7.17 21.27 19.80
N LYS A 66 -7.72 20.09 19.49
CA LYS A 66 -7.55 18.88 20.30
C LYS A 66 -6.45 17.99 19.73
N LYS A 67 -5.64 17.42 20.62
CA LYS A 67 -4.54 16.51 20.31
C LYS A 67 -5.03 15.05 20.25
N TYR A 68 -4.53 14.30 19.29
CA TYR A 68 -4.81 12.89 19.07
C TYR A 68 -3.50 12.12 18.85
N HIS A 69 -3.47 10.85 19.22
CA HIS A 69 -2.33 9.96 19.01
C HIS A 69 -2.70 8.91 17.96
N MET A 70 -1.84 8.74 16.96
CA MET A 70 -2.03 7.76 15.89
C MET A 70 -0.68 7.29 15.37
N THR A 71 -0.42 6.00 15.52
CA THR A 71 0.80 5.37 15.02
C THR A 71 0.84 5.32 13.50
N GLN A 72 2.04 5.12 12.95
CA GLN A 72 2.30 4.89 11.54
C GLN A 72 1.22 4.05 10.82
N HIS A 73 0.81 4.49 9.63
CA HIS A 73 -0.19 3.85 8.75
C HIS A 73 -1.62 3.73 9.31
N GLY A 74 -1.91 4.44 10.40
CA GLY A 74 -3.25 4.48 11.00
C GLY A 74 -3.61 3.18 11.71
N PHE A 75 -4.89 2.83 11.71
CA PHE A 75 -5.43 1.73 12.51
C PHE A 75 -6.14 0.64 11.70
N ALA A 76 -6.49 0.88 10.42
CA ALA A 76 -7.32 -0.06 9.65
C ALA A 76 -6.77 -1.49 9.68
N ARG A 77 -5.46 -1.68 9.45
CA ARG A 77 -4.76 -2.98 9.49
C ARG A 77 -4.89 -3.76 10.81
N ASP A 78 -5.33 -3.12 11.89
CA ASP A 78 -5.44 -3.73 13.22
C ASP A 78 -6.91 -3.95 13.64
N ARG A 79 -7.89 -3.51 12.84
CA ARG A 79 -9.34 -3.67 13.09
C ARG A 79 -9.91 -4.91 12.39
N GLU A 80 -11.01 -5.42 12.93
CA GLU A 80 -11.83 -6.42 12.23
C GLU A 80 -12.81 -5.72 11.31
N PHE A 81 -12.89 -6.17 10.06
CA PHE A 81 -13.87 -5.71 9.07
C PHE A 81 -15.00 -6.73 8.98
N GLU A 82 -16.21 -6.24 8.74
CA GLU A 82 -17.36 -7.06 8.38
C GLU A 82 -17.31 -7.42 6.90
N VAL A 83 -17.75 -8.62 6.52
CA VAL A 83 -17.96 -8.96 5.10
C VAL A 83 -19.31 -8.41 4.67
N GLU A 84 -19.31 -7.44 3.78
CA GLU A 84 -20.53 -6.80 3.25
C GLU A 84 -21.10 -7.60 2.07
N ASN A 85 -20.24 -8.14 1.21
CA ASN A 85 -20.64 -8.97 0.07
C ASN A 85 -19.52 -9.95 -0.30
N GLN A 86 -19.90 -11.13 -0.81
CA GLN A 86 -18.95 -12.14 -1.29
C GLN A 86 -19.54 -12.97 -2.43
N SER A 87 -18.74 -13.16 -3.49
CA SER A 87 -18.93 -14.13 -4.56
C SER A 87 -17.69 -15.03 -4.68
N GLU A 88 -17.63 -15.89 -5.71
CA GLU A 88 -16.44 -16.71 -5.95
C GLU A 88 -15.22 -15.87 -6.36
N GLU A 89 -15.42 -14.76 -7.08
CA GLU A 89 -14.35 -13.94 -7.66
C GLU A 89 -14.22 -12.56 -7.02
N SER A 90 -15.10 -12.17 -6.09
CA SER A 90 -15.03 -10.88 -5.41
C SER A 90 -15.49 -10.93 -3.96
N ILE A 91 -14.92 -10.07 -3.11
CA ILE A 91 -15.31 -9.88 -1.72
C ILE A 91 -15.16 -8.41 -1.33
N THR A 92 -16.13 -7.88 -0.57
CA THR A 92 -16.09 -6.52 -0.02
C THR A 92 -16.10 -6.58 1.50
N PHE A 93 -15.09 -5.96 2.10
CA PHE A 93 -14.97 -5.75 3.53
C PHE A 93 -15.42 -4.33 3.90
N LEU A 94 -16.05 -4.16 5.05
CA LEU A 94 -16.55 -2.89 5.56
C LEU A 94 -16.05 -2.66 7.00
N LEU A 95 -15.45 -1.49 7.22
CA LEU A 95 -15.12 -0.95 8.54
C LEU A 95 -15.89 0.35 8.75
N LYS A 96 -16.53 0.48 9.90
CA LYS A 96 -17.20 1.70 10.35
C LYS A 96 -16.44 2.32 11.51
N ASP A 97 -16.65 3.60 11.75
CA ASP A 97 -16.25 4.21 13.01
C ASP A 97 -16.98 3.56 14.20
N ASP A 98 -16.30 3.59 15.33
CA ASP A 98 -16.82 3.25 16.65
C ASP A 98 -16.14 4.09 17.74
N GLU A 99 -16.57 3.89 18.99
CA GLU A 99 -16.07 4.62 20.15
C GLU A 99 -14.53 4.62 20.26
N GLN A 100 -13.87 3.49 19.98
CA GLN A 100 -12.41 3.39 20.07
C GLN A 100 -11.72 4.17 18.96
N THR A 101 -12.28 4.15 17.74
CA THR A 101 -11.71 4.95 16.64
C THR A 101 -11.85 6.45 16.91
N HIS A 102 -12.94 6.89 17.55
CA HIS A 102 -13.16 8.30 17.90
C HIS A 102 -12.19 8.86 18.94
N GLU A 103 -11.58 8.01 19.76
CA GLU A 103 -10.53 8.42 20.69
C GLU A 103 -9.27 8.90 19.96
N ILE A 104 -8.99 8.35 18.77
CA ILE A 104 -7.76 8.61 18.00
C ILE A 104 -8.01 9.29 16.66
N TYR A 105 -9.26 9.31 16.16
CA TYR A 105 -9.66 9.87 14.87
C TYR A 105 -11.12 10.36 14.91
N PRO A 106 -11.37 11.67 15.05
CA PRO A 106 -12.68 12.22 15.43
C PRO A 106 -13.63 12.39 14.23
N PHE A 107 -13.76 11.37 13.38
CA PHE A 107 -14.62 11.38 12.20
C PHE A 107 -15.47 10.12 12.12
N ASN A 108 -16.73 10.27 11.71
CA ASN A 108 -17.58 9.16 11.35
C ASN A 108 -17.33 8.78 9.88
N PHE A 109 -17.16 7.49 9.59
CA PHE A 109 -16.81 7.00 8.27
C PHE A 109 -17.35 5.59 7.99
N GLU A 110 -17.41 5.27 6.69
CA GLU A 110 -17.42 3.89 6.22
C GLU A 110 -16.23 3.70 5.28
N LEU A 111 -15.37 2.73 5.56
CA LEU A 111 -14.30 2.28 4.67
C LEU A 111 -14.69 0.93 4.11
N ARG A 112 -14.84 0.86 2.79
CA ARG A 112 -14.97 -0.40 2.05
C ARG A 112 -13.68 -0.73 1.34
N VAL A 113 -13.24 -1.98 1.49
CA VAL A 113 -12.11 -2.55 0.75
C VAL A 113 -12.65 -3.72 -0.07
N ASN A 114 -12.65 -3.57 -1.39
CA ASN A 114 -13.12 -4.59 -2.31
C ASN A 114 -11.95 -5.25 -3.03
N TYR A 115 -11.98 -6.57 -3.06
CA TYR A 115 -11.09 -7.40 -3.86
C TYR A 115 -11.89 -8.05 -4.98
N ASN A 116 -11.36 -8.01 -6.20
CA ASN A 116 -12.02 -8.57 -7.39
C ASN A 116 -10.99 -9.22 -8.31
N LEU A 117 -11.32 -10.40 -8.85
CA LEU A 117 -10.47 -11.15 -9.77
C LEU A 117 -10.95 -11.01 -11.22
N MET A 118 -10.00 -10.86 -12.13
CA MET A 118 -10.22 -10.95 -13.57
C MET A 118 -9.02 -11.65 -14.21
N ASN A 119 -9.17 -12.90 -14.63
CA ASN A 119 -8.04 -13.73 -15.06
C ASN A 119 -6.92 -13.74 -13.98
N ASN A 120 -5.68 -13.40 -14.34
CA ASN A 120 -4.55 -13.29 -13.41
C ASN A 120 -4.38 -11.87 -12.82
N LEU A 121 -5.40 -11.02 -12.93
CA LEU A 121 -5.45 -9.69 -12.35
C LEU A 121 -6.29 -9.71 -11.06
N LEU A 122 -5.75 -9.12 -10.00
CA LEU A 122 -6.43 -8.82 -8.74
C LEU A 122 -6.57 -7.31 -8.61
N GLU A 123 -7.77 -6.82 -8.34
CA GLU A 123 -8.02 -5.43 -7.96
C GLU A 123 -8.13 -5.30 -6.44
N GLU A 124 -7.59 -4.21 -5.91
CA GLU A 124 -7.82 -3.74 -4.55
C GLU A 124 -8.40 -2.33 -4.66
N ASN A 125 -9.69 -2.21 -4.35
CA ASN A 125 -10.47 -1.00 -4.51
C ASN A 125 -10.88 -0.45 -3.13
N PHE A 126 -10.76 0.86 -2.96
CA PHE A 126 -11.12 1.57 -1.74
C PHE A 126 -12.30 2.50 -2.00
N THR A 127 -13.33 2.41 -1.17
CA THR A 127 -14.40 3.41 -1.12
C THR A 127 -14.50 3.94 0.31
N VAL A 128 -14.21 5.22 0.49
CA VAL A 128 -14.31 5.92 1.78
C VAL A 128 -15.50 6.86 1.74
N THR A 129 -16.48 6.69 2.62
CA THR A 129 -17.64 7.56 2.74
C THR A 129 -17.56 8.38 4.02
N ASN A 130 -17.64 9.70 3.90
CA ASN A 130 -17.68 10.59 5.06
C ASN A 130 -19.10 10.64 5.65
N LYS A 131 -19.27 10.17 6.89
CA LYS A 131 -20.52 10.25 7.66
C LYS A 131 -20.50 11.36 8.72
N THR A 132 -19.37 12.06 8.86
CA THR A 132 -19.20 13.18 9.79
C THR A 132 -20.10 14.34 9.41
N ASN A 133 -20.59 15.09 10.40
CA ASN A 133 -21.26 16.36 10.16
C ASN A 133 -20.25 17.50 9.86
N GLY A 134 -19.46 17.33 8.80
CA GLY A 134 -18.37 18.24 8.44
C GLY A 134 -17.48 17.63 7.36
N GLU A 135 -16.36 18.30 7.06
CA GLU A 135 -15.31 17.73 6.21
C GLU A 135 -14.51 16.67 6.98
N MET A 136 -14.14 15.58 6.30
CA MET A 136 -13.27 14.54 6.82
C MET A 136 -11.93 14.57 6.09
N ILE A 137 -10.83 14.43 6.84
CA ILE A 137 -9.46 14.49 6.32
C ILE A 137 -8.77 13.15 6.52
N PHE A 138 -8.37 12.47 5.45
CA PHE A 138 -7.78 11.13 5.52
C PHE A 138 -6.75 10.87 4.42
N GLY A 139 -5.86 9.93 4.67
CA GLY A 139 -5.01 9.28 3.68
C GLY A 139 -5.39 7.80 3.56
N ILE A 140 -5.23 7.22 2.38
CA ILE A 140 -5.44 5.80 2.14
C ILE A 140 -4.38 5.22 1.20
N GLY A 141 -4.01 3.95 1.39
CA GLY A 141 -3.09 3.26 0.49
C GLY A 141 -3.06 1.76 0.72
N GLY A 142 -2.46 1.04 -0.23
CA GLY A 142 -2.13 -0.38 -0.09
C GLY A 142 -0.64 -0.58 0.16
N HIS A 143 -0.26 -1.73 0.73
CA HIS A 143 1.14 -2.05 1.02
C HIS A 143 1.49 -3.52 0.73
N PRO A 144 1.17 -4.07 -0.47
CA PRO A 144 1.42 -5.47 -0.77
C PRO A 144 2.92 -5.79 -0.85
N GLY A 145 3.37 -6.75 -0.04
CA GLY A 145 4.71 -7.32 -0.12
C GLY A 145 4.75 -8.53 -1.06
N PHE A 146 5.66 -8.51 -2.03
CA PHE A 146 5.78 -9.56 -3.05
C PHE A 146 7.05 -10.39 -2.85
N ASN A 147 6.92 -11.72 -2.83
CA ASN A 147 8.06 -12.63 -2.78
C ASN A 147 8.93 -12.51 -4.04
N LEU A 148 10.24 -12.46 -3.84
CA LEU A 148 11.26 -12.58 -4.88
C LEU A 148 11.76 -14.03 -4.91
N PRO A 149 11.39 -14.83 -5.94
CA PRO A 149 11.77 -16.24 -5.95
C PRO A 149 13.27 -16.41 -6.19
N VAL A 150 14.00 -16.79 -5.15
CA VAL A 150 15.44 -17.07 -5.23
C VAL A 150 15.73 -18.57 -5.26
N ASN A 151 16.85 -18.94 -5.86
CA ASN A 151 17.43 -20.29 -5.87
C ASN A 151 18.95 -20.20 -6.15
N GLU A 152 19.61 -21.32 -6.44
CA GLU A 152 21.06 -21.36 -6.72
C GLU A 152 21.49 -20.48 -7.91
N ASN A 153 20.59 -20.19 -8.87
CA ASN A 153 20.87 -19.45 -10.10
C ASN A 153 20.30 -18.03 -10.13
N ILE A 154 19.43 -17.69 -9.16
CA ILE A 154 18.70 -16.42 -9.12
C ILE A 154 18.76 -15.89 -7.69
N SER A 155 19.37 -14.73 -7.54
CA SER A 155 19.49 -13.99 -6.29
C SER A 155 18.58 -12.76 -6.29
N LYS A 156 18.46 -12.10 -5.13
CA LYS A 156 17.71 -10.82 -5.02
C LYS A 156 18.21 -9.75 -6.00
N GLN A 157 19.51 -9.74 -6.30
CA GLN A 157 20.15 -8.76 -7.18
C GLN A 157 19.85 -8.97 -8.66
N ASP A 158 19.29 -10.13 -9.04
CA ASP A 158 18.81 -10.40 -10.39
C ASP A 158 17.40 -9.82 -10.63
N TYR A 159 16.76 -9.28 -9.59
CA TYR A 159 15.47 -8.60 -9.69
C TYR A 159 15.66 -7.09 -9.83
N TYR A 160 14.71 -6.48 -10.52
CA TYR A 160 14.65 -5.03 -10.71
C TYR A 160 13.19 -4.59 -10.77
N PHE A 161 12.97 -3.28 -10.61
CA PHE A 161 11.70 -2.68 -10.99
C PHE A 161 11.85 -1.64 -12.10
N THR A 162 10.82 -1.52 -12.93
CA THR A 162 10.70 -0.50 -13.98
C THR A 162 9.42 0.29 -13.78
N THR A 163 9.39 1.51 -14.32
CA THR A 163 8.18 2.33 -14.30
C THR A 163 7.65 2.57 -15.71
N GLN A 164 6.33 2.65 -15.85
CA GLN A 164 5.66 3.14 -17.05
C GLN A 164 4.71 4.28 -16.66
N PRO A 165 4.63 5.38 -17.44
CA PRO A 165 5.53 5.72 -18.54
C PRO A 165 7.00 5.84 -18.08
N SER A 166 7.93 5.54 -18.98
CA SER A 166 9.38 5.54 -18.71
C SER A 166 9.89 6.98 -18.72
N GLU A 167 9.73 7.63 -17.58
CA GLU A 167 10.04 9.05 -17.35
C GLU A 167 10.71 9.21 -15.98
N ALA A 168 11.56 10.23 -15.85
CA ALA A 168 12.13 10.62 -14.57
C ALA A 168 11.02 11.17 -13.65
N ARG A 169 11.01 10.73 -12.39
CA ARG A 169 10.02 11.14 -11.37
C ARG A 169 10.72 11.81 -10.20
N VAL A 170 10.00 12.72 -9.54
CA VAL A 170 10.49 13.32 -8.29
C VAL A 170 10.50 12.25 -7.21
N LYS A 171 11.69 11.95 -6.67
CA LYS A 171 11.87 11.15 -5.46
C LYS A 171 11.75 12.04 -4.23
N ILE A 172 11.03 11.56 -3.21
CA ILE A 172 10.94 12.19 -1.89
C ILE A 172 11.70 11.30 -0.89
N PRO A 173 12.90 11.70 -0.43
CA PRO A 173 13.63 10.94 0.57
C PRO A 173 12.91 10.94 1.92
N LEU A 174 13.20 9.91 2.72
CA LEU A 174 12.84 9.86 4.13
C LEU A 174 14.08 10.10 5.00
N THR A 175 13.92 10.89 6.06
CA THR A 175 14.87 11.06 7.15
C THR A 175 14.11 10.87 8.45
N ASP A 176 14.53 9.92 9.29
CA ASP A 176 13.84 9.54 10.53
C ASP A 176 12.34 9.20 10.34
N SER A 177 12.01 8.56 9.21
CA SER A 177 10.63 8.23 8.78
C SER A 177 9.73 9.41 8.41
N PHE A 178 10.30 10.62 8.23
CA PHE A 178 9.60 11.82 7.75
C PHE A 178 10.07 12.24 6.36
N LEU A 179 9.20 12.90 5.59
CA LEU A 179 9.55 13.39 4.26
C LEU A 179 10.59 14.50 4.37
N ASP A 180 11.76 14.27 3.81
CA ASP A 180 12.80 15.25 3.65
C ASP A 180 12.51 16.11 2.41
N TRP A 181 11.67 17.12 2.63
CA TRP A 181 11.02 17.86 1.56
C TRP A 181 11.98 18.69 0.70
N GLU A 182 13.02 19.25 1.32
CA GLU A 182 14.00 20.11 0.64
C GLU A 182 14.97 19.30 -0.23
N ASN A 183 15.20 18.01 0.09
CA ASN A 183 16.09 17.12 -0.65
C ASN A 183 15.38 16.29 -1.74
N ARG A 184 14.19 16.69 -2.14
CA ARG A 184 13.53 16.10 -3.32
C ARG A 184 14.36 16.33 -4.57
N SER A 185 14.43 15.30 -5.40
CA SER A 185 15.25 15.30 -6.60
C SER A 185 14.58 14.49 -7.71
N LEU A 186 14.91 14.79 -8.97
CA LEU A 186 14.54 13.91 -10.07
C LEU A 186 15.39 12.63 -9.98
N ALA A 187 14.72 11.48 -9.96
CA ALA A 187 15.33 10.17 -10.01
C ALA A 187 15.13 9.51 -11.38
N SER A 188 16.11 8.71 -11.81
CA SER A 188 16.14 8.02 -13.11
C SER A 188 15.20 6.81 -13.17
N THR A 189 13.92 7.03 -12.91
CA THR A 189 12.84 6.04 -13.05
C THR A 189 12.47 5.74 -14.50
N ASP A 190 13.06 6.47 -15.46
CA ASP A 190 13.04 6.22 -16.90
C ASP A 190 13.86 4.97 -17.31
N SER A 191 14.62 4.41 -16.38
CA SER A 191 15.37 3.16 -16.53
C SER A 191 14.98 2.13 -15.45
N LEU A 192 15.47 0.90 -15.58
CA LEU A 192 15.30 -0.12 -14.55
C LEU A 192 16.13 0.21 -13.31
N ILE A 193 15.58 -0.09 -12.13
CA ILE A 193 16.23 0.08 -10.83
C ILE A 193 16.43 -1.32 -10.24
N GLY A 194 17.69 -1.75 -10.13
CA GLY A 194 18.06 -3.05 -9.57
C GLY A 194 17.75 -3.11 -8.07
N ILE A 195 17.21 -4.24 -7.62
CA ILE A 195 16.86 -4.47 -6.21
C ILE A 195 18.08 -5.03 -5.49
N SER A 196 18.42 -4.45 -4.34
CA SER A 196 19.45 -4.96 -3.45
C SER A 196 19.05 -4.71 -2.00
N ASP A 197 19.79 -5.30 -1.06
CA ASP A 197 19.57 -5.06 0.37
C ASP A 197 19.87 -3.61 0.75
N GLU A 198 20.95 -3.05 0.21
CA GLU A 198 21.37 -1.66 0.47
C GLU A 198 20.47 -0.62 -0.20
N LEU A 199 19.61 -1.02 -1.15
CA LEU A 199 18.69 -0.10 -1.84
C LEU A 199 17.75 0.61 -0.84
N PHE A 200 17.36 -0.08 0.23
CA PHE A 200 16.37 0.38 1.21
C PHE A 200 16.99 0.79 2.56
N LYS A 201 18.32 0.98 2.60
CA LYS A 201 19.03 1.36 3.84
C LYS A 201 18.58 2.70 4.44
N ASN A 202 18.06 3.58 3.58
CA ASN A 202 17.52 4.89 3.93
C ASN A 202 15.98 4.89 3.83
N ASP A 203 15.34 3.77 4.21
CA ASP A 203 13.90 3.58 4.17
C ASP A 203 13.32 3.55 2.73
N ALA A 204 11.99 3.69 2.60
CA ALA A 204 11.26 3.56 1.35
C ALA A 204 11.73 4.54 0.26
N LEU A 205 11.72 4.07 -0.99
CA LEU A 205 11.84 4.92 -2.17
C LEU A 205 10.45 5.46 -2.53
N ILE A 206 10.22 6.74 -2.27
CA ILE A 206 8.93 7.38 -2.56
C ILE A 206 9.02 8.16 -3.85
N TYR A 207 8.14 7.88 -4.81
CA TYR A 207 8.07 8.60 -6.08
C TYR A 207 6.73 9.33 -6.24
N GLN A 208 6.79 10.59 -6.69
CA GLN A 208 5.61 11.33 -7.13
C GLN A 208 5.15 10.82 -8.49
N LEU A 209 3.85 10.59 -8.61
CA LEU A 209 3.19 10.12 -9.82
C LEU A 209 2.30 11.22 -10.41
N ARG A 210 2.08 11.15 -11.72
CA ARG A 210 1.20 12.04 -12.47
C ARG A 210 0.37 11.23 -13.45
N GLY A 211 -0.88 11.62 -13.68
CA GLY A 211 -1.77 10.87 -14.58
C GLY A 211 -2.36 9.63 -13.92
N HIS A 212 -2.84 8.70 -14.75
CA HIS A 212 -3.59 7.52 -14.32
C HIS A 212 -3.10 6.21 -14.96
N ASP A 213 -2.06 6.28 -15.77
CA ASP A 213 -1.46 5.19 -16.57
C ASP A 213 -0.19 4.61 -15.94
N ASN A 214 0.10 4.98 -14.69
CA ASN A 214 1.31 4.57 -14.00
C ASN A 214 1.31 3.07 -13.70
N LYS A 215 2.46 2.44 -13.99
CA LYS A 215 2.75 1.05 -13.67
C LYS A 215 4.10 0.89 -13.02
N ILE A 216 4.17 0.01 -12.04
CA ILE A 216 5.43 -0.52 -11.53
C ILE A 216 5.59 -1.99 -11.94
N SER A 217 6.60 -2.20 -12.77
CA SER A 217 7.22 -3.46 -13.16
C SER A 217 8.02 -4.17 -12.08
N LEU A 218 7.73 -5.37 -11.58
CA LEU A 218 8.71 -6.17 -10.82
C LEU A 218 9.08 -7.42 -11.61
N ARG A 219 10.37 -7.60 -11.93
CA ARG A 219 10.84 -8.56 -12.93
C ARG A 219 12.25 -9.08 -12.63
N THR A 220 12.60 -10.17 -13.31
CA THR A 220 13.97 -10.64 -13.52
C THR A 220 14.11 -11.11 -14.97
N GLU A 221 15.31 -11.04 -15.54
CA GLU A 221 15.61 -11.63 -16.86
C GLU A 221 15.90 -13.14 -16.79
N LYS A 222 15.96 -13.71 -15.58
CA LYS A 222 16.36 -15.11 -15.38
C LYS A 222 15.23 -16.12 -15.64
N ASN A 223 13.97 -15.68 -15.60
CA ASN A 223 12.78 -16.51 -15.83
C ASN A 223 11.58 -15.61 -16.21
N LYS A 224 10.36 -16.17 -16.26
CA LYS A 224 9.17 -15.42 -16.65
C LYS A 224 8.46 -14.66 -15.51
N PHE A 225 9.03 -14.66 -14.31
CA PHE A 225 8.45 -13.98 -13.15
C PHE A 225 8.21 -12.50 -13.46
N HIS A 226 6.96 -12.09 -13.31
CA HIS A 226 6.56 -10.73 -13.60
C HIS A 226 5.32 -10.36 -12.79
N ILE A 227 5.46 -9.33 -11.96
CA ILE A 227 4.34 -8.67 -11.29
C ILE A 227 4.22 -7.27 -11.86
N ASN A 228 2.99 -6.85 -12.19
CA ASN A 228 2.69 -5.45 -12.51
C ASN A 228 1.76 -4.90 -11.47
N VAL A 229 2.04 -3.68 -11.00
CA VAL A 229 1.11 -2.90 -10.18
C VAL A 229 0.70 -1.67 -10.97
N TRP A 230 -0.57 -1.61 -11.36
CA TRP A 230 -1.21 -0.44 -11.97
C TRP A 230 -1.72 0.46 -10.86
N THR A 231 -1.08 1.60 -10.64
CA THR A 231 -1.38 2.46 -9.49
C THR A 231 -2.59 3.37 -9.72
N ARG A 232 -3.19 3.30 -10.92
CA ARG A 232 -4.26 4.19 -11.39
C ARG A 232 -3.89 5.65 -11.11
N ASN A 233 -4.74 6.39 -10.41
CA ASN A 233 -4.56 7.80 -10.08
C ASN A 233 -3.83 8.06 -8.74
N ALA A 234 -3.12 7.08 -8.17
CA ALA A 234 -2.33 7.31 -6.96
C ALA A 234 -1.33 8.46 -7.18
N PRO A 235 -1.29 9.50 -6.33
CA PRO A 235 -0.30 10.57 -6.44
C PRO A 235 1.11 10.14 -6.04
N PHE A 236 1.24 9.05 -5.27
CA PHE A 236 2.54 8.55 -4.82
C PHE A 236 2.60 7.03 -4.91
N VAL A 237 3.82 6.51 -5.04
CA VAL A 237 4.12 5.10 -4.82
C VAL A 237 5.36 4.95 -3.94
N GLY A 238 5.27 4.11 -2.92
CA GLY A 238 6.41 3.65 -2.13
C GLY A 238 6.96 2.33 -2.68
N ILE A 239 8.28 2.19 -2.74
CA ILE A 239 8.96 0.91 -2.95
C ILE A 239 9.84 0.63 -1.74
N TRP A 240 9.62 -0.50 -1.07
CA TRP A 240 10.25 -0.76 0.22
C TRP A 240 10.56 -2.24 0.45
N SER A 241 11.60 -2.53 1.22
CA SER A 241 11.87 -3.83 1.83
C SER A 241 12.56 -3.58 3.17
N GLN A 242 12.39 -4.50 4.12
CA GLN A 242 12.99 -4.35 5.45
C GLN A 242 14.51 -4.21 5.40
N TYR A 243 15.04 -3.31 6.24
CA TYR A 243 16.46 -3.09 6.52
C TYR A 243 16.65 -2.83 8.03
N PRO A 244 17.77 -3.24 8.67
CA PRO A 244 18.92 -3.97 8.14
C PRO A 244 18.70 -5.49 8.05
N LYS A 245 17.64 -6.01 8.67
CA LYS A 245 17.29 -7.44 8.58
C LYS A 245 16.55 -7.70 7.28
N THR A 246 17.29 -8.03 6.24
CA THR A 246 16.73 -8.17 4.89
C THR A 246 16.12 -9.55 4.64
N ALA A 247 15.22 -9.59 3.65
CA ALA A 247 14.68 -10.83 3.10
C ALA A 247 14.37 -10.66 1.60
N ASN A 248 13.95 -11.75 0.96
CA ASN A 248 13.66 -11.80 -0.47
C ASN A 248 12.20 -11.42 -0.76
N TYR A 249 11.82 -10.19 -0.44
CA TYR A 249 10.55 -9.59 -0.84
C TYR A 249 10.74 -8.11 -1.16
N VAL A 250 9.75 -7.51 -1.81
CA VAL A 250 9.66 -6.05 -1.99
C VAL A 250 8.19 -5.63 -1.98
N CYS A 251 7.90 -4.51 -1.34
CA CYS A 251 6.60 -3.86 -1.36
C CYS A 251 6.53 -2.84 -2.48
N ILE A 252 5.38 -2.76 -3.14
CA ILE A 252 5.05 -1.70 -4.09
C ILE A 252 3.71 -1.13 -3.64
N GLU A 253 3.70 0.14 -3.26
CA GLU A 253 2.68 0.67 -2.38
C GLU A 253 2.01 1.91 -2.97
N PRO A 254 0.87 1.76 -3.67
CA PRO A 254 0.11 2.89 -4.20
C PRO A 254 -0.55 3.68 -3.07
N TRP A 255 -0.33 4.99 -3.02
CA TRP A 255 -0.78 5.84 -1.92
C TRP A 255 -1.56 7.08 -2.39
N TRP A 256 -2.70 7.33 -1.74
CA TRP A 256 -3.50 8.56 -1.73
C TRP A 256 -3.41 9.19 -0.34
N GLY A 257 -2.18 9.48 0.06
CA GLY A 257 -1.78 9.89 1.39
C GLY A 257 -0.26 9.82 1.47
N ILE A 258 0.35 10.51 2.43
CA ILE A 258 1.81 10.43 2.61
C ILE A 258 2.21 10.76 4.06
N ALA A 259 3.42 10.33 4.46
CA ALA A 259 3.99 10.62 5.78
C ALA A 259 4.06 12.14 6.05
N ASP A 260 4.23 12.50 7.31
CA ASP A 260 4.52 13.90 7.66
C ASP A 260 5.83 14.37 7.03
N ARG A 261 5.84 15.65 6.65
CA ARG A 261 7.07 16.37 6.34
C ARG A 261 7.84 16.69 7.62
N ASN A 262 9.16 16.81 7.49
CA ASN A 262 10.02 17.27 8.58
C ASN A 262 9.58 18.63 9.19
N ASP A 263 8.99 19.51 8.38
CA ASP A 263 8.50 20.84 8.72
C ASP A 263 6.97 20.90 8.98
N THR A 264 6.32 19.76 9.23
CA THR A 264 4.89 19.70 9.56
C THR A 264 4.52 20.60 10.74
N SER A 265 3.37 21.27 10.66
CA SER A 265 2.79 22.01 11.80
C SER A 265 2.12 21.10 12.83
N GLY A 266 1.89 19.83 12.48
CA GLY A 266 1.15 18.86 13.31
C GLY A 266 -0.37 19.05 13.30
N LYS A 267 -0.91 20.00 12.53
CA LYS A 267 -2.36 20.16 12.35
C LYS A 267 -2.83 19.31 11.18
N LEU A 268 -3.85 18.48 11.41
CA LEU A 268 -4.42 17.61 10.39
C LEU A 268 -4.97 18.41 9.21
N GLU A 269 -5.53 19.59 9.47
CA GLU A 269 -6.07 20.52 8.48
C GLU A 269 -5.01 21.05 7.49
N GLU A 270 -3.73 21.04 7.89
CA GLU A 270 -2.61 21.55 7.10
C GLU A 270 -1.71 20.42 6.57
N LYS A 271 -1.98 19.16 6.94
CA LYS A 271 -1.14 18.02 6.59
C LYS A 271 -1.13 17.78 5.08
N TYR A 272 0.07 17.84 4.50
CA TYR A 272 0.28 17.63 3.06
C TYR A 272 -0.15 16.23 2.60
N GLY A 273 -0.77 16.17 1.42
CA GLY A 273 -1.11 14.92 0.73
C GLY A 273 -2.36 14.22 1.24
N MET A 274 -3.14 14.85 2.13
CA MET A 274 -4.41 14.31 2.62
C MET A 274 -5.57 14.58 1.66
N ASN A 275 -6.54 13.68 1.65
CA ASN A 275 -7.82 13.85 0.97
C ASN A 275 -8.79 14.59 1.88
N HIS A 276 -9.50 15.58 1.33
CA HIS A 276 -10.54 16.34 2.00
C HIS A 276 -11.90 15.95 1.42
N LEU A 277 -12.77 15.36 2.23
CA LEU A 277 -14.03 14.78 1.78
C LEU A 277 -15.21 15.46 2.45
N ALA A 278 -16.06 16.13 1.68
CA ALA A 278 -17.25 16.79 2.19
C ALA A 278 -18.27 15.80 2.77
N LYS A 279 -19.13 16.28 3.68
CA LYS A 279 -20.20 15.49 4.33
C LYS A 279 -21.01 14.69 3.31
N GLY A 280 -21.18 13.39 3.56
CA GLY A 280 -22.00 12.48 2.77
C GLY A 280 -21.43 12.14 1.39
N LYS A 281 -20.22 12.60 1.06
CA LYS A 281 -19.52 12.21 -0.18
C LYS A 281 -18.73 10.93 0.01
N SER A 282 -18.45 10.28 -1.11
CA SER A 282 -17.55 9.13 -1.21
C SER A 282 -16.31 9.50 -2.02
N PHE A 283 -15.20 8.90 -1.64
CA PHE A 283 -13.93 8.90 -2.38
C PHE A 283 -13.65 7.47 -2.84
N ASP A 284 -13.33 7.33 -4.12
CA ASP A 284 -13.01 6.05 -4.73
C ASP A 284 -11.58 6.05 -5.27
N ALA A 285 -10.81 5.03 -4.88
CA ALA A 285 -9.45 4.81 -5.31
C ALA A 285 -9.17 3.30 -5.42
N GLY A 286 -7.97 2.93 -5.85
CA GLY A 286 -7.57 1.54 -5.90
C GLY A 286 -6.49 1.30 -6.92
N PHE A 287 -6.00 0.07 -6.93
CA PHE A 287 -4.94 -0.36 -7.84
C PHE A 287 -5.20 -1.80 -8.28
N SER A 288 -4.45 -2.23 -9.29
CA SER A 288 -4.60 -3.58 -9.86
C SER A 288 -3.24 -4.24 -9.95
N ILE A 289 -3.19 -5.54 -9.66
CA ILE A 289 -1.98 -6.35 -9.69
C ILE A 289 -2.16 -7.50 -10.65
N THR A 290 -1.23 -7.69 -11.59
CA THR A 290 -1.18 -8.92 -12.40
C THR A 290 -0.03 -9.80 -11.98
N PHE A 291 -0.23 -11.10 -11.93
CA PHE A 291 0.77 -12.07 -11.50
C PHE A 291 1.14 -13.05 -12.60
N HIS A 292 2.44 -13.19 -12.87
CA HIS A 292 3.01 -14.20 -13.76
C HIS A 292 4.08 -15.00 -13.00
N GLY A 293 3.96 -16.33 -13.05
CA GLY A 293 4.88 -17.25 -12.40
C GLY A 293 6.23 -17.34 -13.09
N LYS A 294 7.07 -18.28 -12.65
CA LYS A 294 8.43 -18.46 -13.16
C LYS A 294 8.47 -19.19 -14.52
N ASP A 295 7.43 -19.99 -14.78
CA ASP A 295 7.33 -20.96 -15.89
C ASP A 295 6.82 -20.37 -17.20
#